data_AF-A0A2V7PH34-F1
#
_entry.id   AF-A0A2V7PH34-F1
#
_cell.length_a   1.000
_cell.length_b   1.000
_cell.length_c   1.000
_cell.angle_alpha   90.00
_cell.angle_beta   90.00
_cell.angle_gamma   90.00
#
_symmetry.space_group_name_H-M   'P 1'
#
loop_
_entity.id
_entity.type
_entity.pdbx_description
1 polymer ?
#
loop_
_entity_poly.entity_id
_entity_poly.type
_entity_poly.pdbx_seq_one_letter_code
_entity_poly.pdbx_strand_id
1 'polypeptide(L)'
;MSDVDRSAELMRPASSAVAPSLRDDGQERVRQVLIRGIAVGAGLLAGLVVVEGLLRVLGAAPTNGVNSVTEKEFSSVPGILSPGQRLIDRSNPRLPLFVTTNSLGYRGGELAARKPPGELRILFTGDSFVYGDFVNDDQTLPAQLEQRLRGRCAGVRVVNAGLGD
;
A
#
# COMPACT_ATOMS: atom_id res chain seq x y z
N MET A 1 -53.36 -68.38 64.88
CA MET A 1 -52.06 -68.89 64.40
C MET A 1 -51.90 -68.42 62.97
N SER A 2 -51.16 -67.33 62.77
CA SER A 2 -49.76 -67.25 62.29
C SER A 2 -49.66 -67.52 60.78
N ASP A 3 -48.99 -66.72 59.96
CA ASP A 3 -48.02 -65.67 60.26
C ASP A 3 -47.90 -64.67 59.10
N VAL A 4 -47.31 -63.53 59.44
CA VAL A 4 -46.89 -62.39 58.64
C VAL A 4 -45.69 -62.76 57.75
N ASP A 5 -45.61 -62.29 56.50
CA ASP A 5 -44.46 -61.48 56.05
C ASP A 5 -44.69 -60.74 54.71
N ARG A 6 -44.10 -59.55 54.68
CA ARG A 6 -43.97 -58.53 53.64
C ARG A 6 -43.36 -59.06 52.35
N SER A 7 -43.71 -58.40 51.24
CA SER A 7 -42.71 -57.75 50.38
C SER A 7 -43.37 -56.72 49.47
N ALA A 8 -42.92 -55.47 49.60
CA ALA A 8 -43.26 -54.36 48.75
C ALA A 8 -42.45 -54.45 47.45
N GLU A 9 -43.11 -54.39 46.30
CA GLU A 9 -42.41 -54.25 45.02
C GLU A 9 -42.94 -53.04 44.23
N LEU A 10 -41.96 -52.30 43.73
CA LEU A 10 -41.97 -50.89 43.41
C LEU A 10 -42.87 -50.51 42.22
N MET A 11 -43.71 -49.49 42.43
CA MET A 11 -44.26 -48.64 41.37
C MET A 11 -43.11 -47.87 40.70
N ARG A 12 -42.68 -48.29 39.51
CA ARG A 12 -41.74 -47.53 38.66
C ARG A 12 -42.45 -46.28 38.10
N PRO A 13 -41.85 -45.08 38.16
CA PRO A 13 -42.41 -43.93 37.47
C PRO A 13 -42.25 -44.10 35.95
N ALA A 14 -43.30 -43.76 35.21
CA ALA A 14 -43.26 -43.66 33.75
C ALA A 14 -42.19 -42.62 33.35
N SER A 15 -41.16 -43.09 32.63
CA SER A 15 -40.15 -42.22 32.02
C SER A 15 -40.82 -41.39 30.93
N SER A 16 -40.90 -40.08 31.12
CA SER A 16 -41.28 -39.12 30.09
C SER A 16 -40.19 -39.11 29.02
N ALA A 17 -40.42 -39.79 27.90
CA ALA A 17 -39.59 -39.63 26.71
C ALA A 17 -39.80 -38.21 26.16
N VAL A 18 -38.80 -37.36 26.42
CA VAL A 18 -38.68 -36.02 25.84
C VAL A 18 -38.57 -36.17 24.32
N ALA A 19 -39.48 -35.53 23.58
CA ALA A 19 -39.41 -35.48 22.12
C ALA A 19 -38.13 -34.73 21.69
N PRO A 20 -37.34 -35.24 20.73
CA PRO A 20 -36.12 -34.57 20.30
C PRO A 20 -36.47 -33.23 19.64
N SER A 21 -35.85 -32.16 20.13
CA SER A 21 -35.99 -30.79 19.65
C SER A 21 -35.38 -30.65 18.25
N LEU A 22 -36.15 -30.96 17.21
CA LEU A 22 -35.75 -30.83 15.80
C LEU A 22 -35.41 -29.38 15.36
N ARG A 23 -35.54 -28.39 16.24
CA ARG A 23 -35.15 -26.98 16.01
C ARG A 23 -33.72 -26.66 16.48
N ASP A 24 -33.12 -27.49 17.32
CA ASP A 24 -31.87 -27.18 18.03
C ASP A 24 -30.63 -27.42 17.14
N ASP A 25 -30.61 -28.55 16.42
CA ASP A 25 -29.47 -28.96 15.59
C ASP A 25 -29.11 -27.96 14.47
N GLY A 26 -30.13 -27.34 13.85
CA GLY A 26 -29.92 -26.35 12.78
C GLY A 26 -29.36 -25.03 13.31
N GLN A 27 -29.86 -24.59 14.48
CA GLN A 27 -29.43 -23.36 15.12
C GLN A 27 -28.01 -23.49 15.71
N GLU A 28 -27.67 -24.66 16.25
CA GLU A 28 -26.31 -24.98 16.70
C GLU A 28 -25.32 -25.05 15.53
N ARG A 29 -25.68 -25.68 14.40
CA ARG A 29 -24.82 -25.74 13.20
C ARG A 29 -24.55 -24.35 12.62
N VAL A 30 -25.58 -23.51 12.50
CA VAL A 30 -25.42 -22.13 12.02
C VAL A 30 -24.54 -21.32 12.98
N ARG A 31 -24.76 -21.44 14.29
CA ARG A 31 -23.93 -20.79 15.31
C ARG A 31 -22.46 -21.24 15.24
N GLN A 32 -22.21 -22.53 15.06
CA GLN A 32 -20.84 -23.06 14.91
C GLN A 32 -20.17 -22.56 13.64
N VAL A 33 -20.89 -22.50 12.51
CA VAL A 33 -20.35 -21.95 11.25
C VAL A 33 -20.00 -20.47 11.40
N LEU A 34 -20.87 -19.68 12.05
CA LEU A 34 -20.61 -18.25 12.31
C LEU A 34 -19.40 -18.05 13.23
N ILE A 35 -19.29 -18.81 14.33
CA ILE A 35 -18.15 -18.73 15.25
C ILE A 35 -16.84 -19.07 14.52
N ARG A 36 -16.84 -20.13 13.70
CA ARG A 36 -15.67 -20.51 12.89
C ARG A 36 -15.31 -19.43 11.86
N GLY A 37 -16.32 -18.86 11.19
CA GLY A 37 -16.12 -17.76 10.24
C GLY A 37 -15.51 -16.52 10.91
N ILE A 38 -16.00 -16.15 12.09
CA ILE A 38 -15.46 -15.04 12.89
C ILE A 38 -14.03 -15.34 13.34
N ALA A 39 -13.75 -16.56 13.83
CA ALA A 39 -12.41 -16.94 14.26
C ALA A 39 -11.40 -16.89 13.11
N VAL A 40 -11.78 -17.37 11.92
CA VAL A 40 -10.94 -17.29 10.70
C VAL A 40 -10.75 -15.83 10.27
N GLY A 41 -11.83 -15.04 10.24
CA GLY A 41 -11.76 -13.62 9.87
C GLY A 41 -10.90 -12.80 10.83
N ALA A 42 -11.05 -13.02 12.14
CA ALA A 42 -10.23 -12.38 13.16
C ALA A 42 -8.75 -12.79 13.05
N GLY A 43 -8.47 -14.06 12.78
CA GLY A 43 -7.13 -14.56 12.55
C GLY A 43 -6.47 -13.93 11.32
N LEU A 44 -7.18 -13.83 10.19
CA LEU A 44 -6.70 -13.17 8.98
C LEU A 44 -6.42 -11.68 9.21
N LEU A 45 -7.33 -10.98 9.88
CA LEU A 45 -7.14 -9.57 10.23
C LEU A 45 -5.93 -9.37 11.15
N ALA A 46 -5.80 -10.19 12.20
CA ALA A 46 -4.65 -10.13 13.09
C ALA A 46 -3.34 -10.41 12.35
N GLY A 47 -3.33 -11.39 11.44
CA GLY A 47 -2.18 -11.68 10.59
C GLY A 47 -1.78 -10.50 9.72
N LEU A 48 -2.73 -9.86 9.03
CA LEU A 48 -2.47 -8.68 8.21
C LEU A 48 -1.93 -7.50 9.04
N VAL A 49 -2.48 -7.27 10.23
CA VAL A 49 -2.01 -6.22 11.14
C VAL A 49 -0.58 -6.49 11.61
N VAL A 50 -0.25 -7.73 11.96
CA VAL A 50 1.11 -8.12 12.37
C VAL A 50 2.09 -7.95 11.21
N VAL A 51 1.74 -8.40 10.01
CA VAL A 51 2.58 -8.25 8.81
C VAL A 51 2.81 -6.78 8.50
N GLU A 52 1.76 -5.97 8.41
CA GLU A 52 1.88 -4.53 8.17
C GLU A 52 2.71 -3.83 9.26
N GLY A 53 2.47 -4.18 10.53
CA GLY A 53 3.22 -3.64 11.66
C GLY A 53 4.71 -3.98 11.57
N LEU A 54 5.04 -5.22 11.23
CA LEU A 54 6.41 -5.66 11.04
C LEU A 54 7.08 -4.97 9.84
N LEU A 55 6.37 -4.85 8.71
CA LEU A 55 6.86 -4.13 7.52
C LEU A 55 7.18 -2.67 7.84
N ARG A 56 6.33 -2.00 8.64
CA ARG A 56 6.55 -0.62 9.07
C ARG A 56 7.73 -0.48 10.04
N VAL A 57 7.86 -1.38 11.01
CA VAL A 57 8.96 -1.35 11.99
C VAL A 57 10.31 -1.64 11.33
N LEU A 58 10.35 -2.56 10.37
CA LEU A 58 11.57 -2.91 9.65
C LEU A 58 11.90 -1.95 8.50
N GLY A 59 11.00 -1.02 8.15
CA GLY A 59 11.19 -0.11 7.03
C GLY A 59 11.28 -0.82 5.67
N ALA A 60 10.77 -2.05 5.57
CA ALA A 60 10.94 -2.90 4.39
C ALA A 60 10.03 -2.51 3.20
N ALA A 61 9.05 -1.64 3.44
CA ALA A 61 8.14 -1.12 2.42
C ALA A 61 7.87 0.38 2.65
N PRO A 62 8.85 1.27 2.43
CA PRO A 62 8.66 2.70 2.59
C PRO A 62 7.68 3.20 1.53
N THR A 63 6.50 3.66 1.95
CA THR A 63 5.46 4.22 1.05
C THR A 63 5.57 5.74 0.87
N ASN A 64 6.63 6.35 1.42
CA ASN A 64 6.72 7.78 1.63
C ASN A 64 7.73 8.49 0.69
N GLY A 65 8.16 7.82 -0.39
CA GLY A 65 9.16 8.31 -1.33
C GLY A 65 8.68 8.27 -2.79
N VAL A 66 9.52 8.80 -3.68
CA VAL A 66 9.30 8.73 -5.12
C VAL A 66 9.54 7.30 -5.62
N ASN A 67 8.59 6.77 -6.40
CA ASN A 67 8.72 5.43 -6.95
C ASN A 67 9.33 5.45 -8.36
N SER A 68 10.15 4.44 -8.66
CA SER A 68 10.65 4.16 -10.00
C SER A 68 9.68 3.26 -10.78
N VAL A 69 9.76 3.27 -12.11
CA VAL A 69 8.97 2.37 -12.96
C VAL A 69 9.39 0.91 -12.73
N THR A 70 8.44 0.00 -12.87
CA THR A 70 8.74 -1.44 -12.93
C THR A 70 9.45 -1.79 -14.23
N GLU A 71 10.10 -2.95 -14.29
CA GLU A 71 10.76 -3.45 -15.51
C GLU A 71 9.80 -3.53 -16.71
N LYS A 72 8.53 -3.89 -16.44
CA LYS A 72 7.48 -3.93 -17.47
C LYS A 72 7.13 -2.53 -18.00
N GLU A 73 7.06 -1.53 -17.12
CA GLU A 73 6.71 -0.16 -17.44
C GLU A 73 7.85 0.62 -18.11
N PHE A 74 9.11 0.24 -17.85
CA PHE A 74 10.30 0.84 -18.47
C PHE A 74 10.27 0.78 -20.01
N SER A 75 9.56 -0.19 -20.58
CA SER A 75 9.36 -0.28 -22.04
C SER A 75 8.44 0.80 -22.63
N SER A 76 7.67 1.51 -21.80
CA SER A 76 6.60 2.42 -22.22
C SER A 76 6.83 3.88 -21.86
N VAL A 77 7.75 4.16 -20.93
CA VAL A 77 8.04 5.49 -20.41
C VAL A 77 9.54 5.76 -20.58
N PRO A 78 9.94 6.92 -21.13
CA PRO A 78 11.36 7.18 -21.42
C PRO A 78 12.20 7.53 -20.19
N GLY A 79 11.58 8.02 -19.11
CA GLY A 79 12.22 8.26 -17.82
C GLY A 79 12.05 7.08 -16.85
N ILE A 80 12.87 7.06 -15.80
CA ILE A 80 12.93 5.95 -14.84
C ILE A 80 11.92 6.08 -13.69
N LEU A 81 11.30 7.24 -13.52
CA LEU A 81 10.38 7.48 -12.40
C LEU A 81 8.96 7.14 -12.81
N SER A 82 8.15 6.64 -11.88
CA SER A 82 6.72 6.45 -12.10
C SER A 82 6.09 7.80 -12.55
N PRO A 83 5.30 7.83 -13.64
CA PRO A 83 4.77 9.07 -14.20
C PRO A 83 3.76 9.80 -13.29
N GLY A 84 3.71 11.13 -13.39
CA GLY A 84 2.63 11.94 -12.84
C GLY A 84 2.57 12.02 -11.30
N GLN A 85 3.67 11.71 -10.61
CA GLN A 85 3.73 11.79 -9.15
C GLN A 85 3.78 13.26 -8.70
N ARG A 86 3.09 13.56 -7.61
CA ARG A 86 3.17 14.84 -6.89
C ARG A 86 3.05 14.55 -5.41
N LEU A 87 4.16 14.63 -4.70
CA LEU A 87 4.22 14.23 -3.31
C LEU A 87 5.20 15.09 -2.51
N ILE A 88 5.09 14.98 -1.19
CA ILE A 88 6.13 15.41 -0.28
C ILE A 88 6.90 14.14 0.11
N ASP A 89 8.12 14.01 -0.39
CA ASP A 89 9.03 12.93 -0.04
C ASP A 89 9.42 13.09 1.43
N ARG A 90 9.14 12.06 2.23
CA ARG A 90 9.46 12.00 3.66
C ARG A 90 10.31 10.79 4.00
N SER A 91 11.03 10.23 3.02
CA SER A 91 12.05 9.20 3.22
C SER A 91 13.06 9.62 4.30
N ASN A 92 13.42 10.90 4.34
CA ASN A 92 14.10 11.54 5.45
C ASN A 92 13.11 12.45 6.24
N PRO A 93 12.65 12.04 7.44
CA PRO A 93 11.69 12.83 8.22
C PRO A 93 12.19 14.22 8.64
N ARG A 94 13.52 14.43 8.65
CA ARG A 94 14.12 15.73 9.00
C ARG A 94 14.13 16.70 7.82
N LEU A 95 13.89 16.22 6.61
CA LEU A 95 14.00 17.00 5.40
C LEU A 95 12.91 16.62 4.39
N PRO A 96 11.65 17.03 4.63
CA PRO A 96 10.57 16.81 3.69
C PRO A 96 10.80 17.62 2.40
N LEU A 97 10.69 16.97 1.23
CA LEU A 97 10.94 17.58 -0.08
C LEU A 97 9.71 17.53 -0.95
N PHE A 98 9.34 18.64 -1.58
CA PHE A 98 8.33 18.63 -2.63
C PHE A 98 8.93 18.13 -3.94
N VAL A 99 8.41 17.00 -4.43
CA VAL A 99 8.88 16.35 -5.65
C VAL A 99 7.71 16.05 -6.59
N THR A 100 7.93 16.33 -7.87
CA THR A 100 7.01 15.98 -8.96
C THR A 100 7.71 15.14 -10.02
N THR A 101 6.95 14.29 -10.70
CA THR A 101 7.39 13.60 -11.91
C THR A 101 6.38 13.87 -13.03
N ASN A 102 6.87 14.10 -14.24
CA ASN A 102 6.01 14.36 -15.38
C ASN A 102 5.45 13.08 -16.01
N SER A 103 4.60 13.23 -17.03
CA SER A 103 4.02 12.09 -17.77
C SER A 103 5.05 11.20 -18.47
N LEU A 104 6.29 11.69 -18.62
CA LEU A 104 7.40 10.99 -19.28
C LEU A 104 8.37 10.34 -18.28
N GLY A 105 8.08 10.37 -16.98
CA GLY A 105 8.90 9.72 -15.96
C GLY A 105 10.20 10.45 -15.61
N TYR A 106 10.29 11.76 -15.92
CA TYR A 106 11.38 12.62 -15.47
C TYR A 106 10.93 13.46 -14.27
N ARG A 107 11.88 13.83 -13.40
CA ARG A 107 11.61 14.72 -12.27
C ARG A 107 11.32 16.16 -12.74
N GLY A 108 10.36 16.81 -12.09
CA GLY A 108 9.95 18.18 -12.31
C GLY A 108 8.68 18.31 -13.15
N GLY A 109 8.44 19.55 -13.62
CA GLY A 109 7.21 19.91 -14.32
C GLY A 109 6.99 19.20 -15.65
N GLU A 110 5.76 19.32 -16.15
CA GLU A 110 5.30 18.62 -17.35
C GLU A 110 6.17 18.92 -18.59
N LEU A 111 6.33 17.90 -19.43
CA LEU A 111 7.14 17.95 -20.64
C LEU A 111 6.38 17.27 -21.78
N ALA A 112 6.08 18.01 -22.84
CA ALA A 112 5.42 17.43 -24.00
C ALA A 112 6.29 16.32 -24.64
N ALA A 113 5.72 15.14 -24.89
CA ALA A 113 6.43 14.03 -25.55
C ALA A 113 7.09 14.46 -26.86
N ARG A 114 6.32 15.15 -27.71
CA ARG A 114 6.82 15.76 -28.94
C ARG A 114 7.39 17.14 -28.65
N LYS A 115 8.64 17.37 -29.09
CA LYS A 115 9.32 18.65 -28.97
C LYS A 115 8.62 19.74 -29.81
N PRO A 116 8.14 20.84 -29.21
CA PRO A 116 7.56 21.96 -29.93
C PRO A 116 8.60 22.66 -30.85
N PRO A 117 8.16 23.26 -31.98
CA PRO A 117 9.04 24.08 -32.81
C PRO A 117 9.65 25.24 -32.02
N GLY A 118 10.93 25.52 -32.25
CA GLY A 118 11.66 26.61 -31.57
C GLY A 118 12.09 26.31 -30.12
N GLU A 119 11.70 25.16 -29.55
CA GLU A 119 12.19 24.75 -28.23
C GLU A 119 13.63 24.19 -28.34
N LEU A 120 14.48 24.47 -27.35
CA LEU A 120 15.76 23.78 -27.14
C LEU A 120 15.64 22.93 -25.89
N ARG A 121 15.79 21.60 -26.03
CA ARG A 121 15.82 20.68 -24.89
C ARG A 121 17.25 20.28 -24.57
N ILE A 122 17.64 20.45 -23.32
CA ILE A 122 18.90 19.97 -22.76
C ILE A 122 18.56 18.81 -21.85
N LEU A 123 19.01 17.60 -22.20
CA LEU A 123 18.92 16.46 -21.29
C LEU A 123 20.08 16.56 -20.30
N PHE A 124 19.76 16.68 -19.01
CA PHE A 124 20.75 16.76 -17.94
C PHE A 124 20.78 15.43 -17.20
N THR A 125 21.82 14.64 -17.44
CA THR A 125 21.99 13.29 -16.90
C THR A 125 23.02 13.26 -15.80
N GLY A 126 22.85 12.36 -14.83
CA GLY A 126 23.81 12.13 -13.76
C GLY A 126 23.22 11.25 -12.68
N ASP A 127 23.74 11.40 -11.47
CA ASP A 127 23.35 10.67 -10.27
C ASP A 127 22.46 11.57 -9.37
N SER A 128 22.52 11.31 -8.06
CA SER A 128 21.74 11.96 -7.01
C SER A 128 21.92 13.48 -6.99
N PHE A 129 23.08 13.99 -7.41
CA PHE A 129 23.32 15.42 -7.52
C PHE A 129 22.49 16.07 -8.62
N VAL A 130 22.32 15.37 -9.75
CA VAL A 130 21.49 15.85 -10.87
C VAL A 130 20.02 15.68 -10.56
N TYR A 131 19.65 14.52 -10.02
CA TYR A 131 18.28 14.27 -9.56
C TYR A 131 17.86 15.35 -8.57
N GLY A 132 18.78 15.76 -7.69
CA GLY A 132 18.57 16.80 -6.68
C GLY A 132 18.05 16.20 -5.39
N ASP A 133 18.76 15.20 -4.88
CA ASP A 133 18.50 14.70 -3.54
C ASP A 133 18.61 15.84 -2.53
N PHE A 134 17.75 15.78 -1.50
CA PHE A 134 17.74 16.75 -0.41
C PHE A 134 17.29 18.17 -0.78
N VAL A 135 16.76 18.40 -1.99
CA VAL A 135 16.21 19.70 -2.39
C VAL A 135 14.84 19.59 -3.07
N ASN A 136 14.06 20.66 -3.05
CA ASN A 136 12.79 20.73 -3.79
C ASN A 136 13.04 20.83 -5.30
N ASP A 137 12.03 20.54 -6.12
CA ASP A 137 12.14 20.56 -7.58
C ASP A 137 12.74 21.84 -8.17
N ASP A 138 12.35 23.01 -7.64
CA ASP A 138 12.81 24.33 -8.09
C ASP A 138 14.27 24.61 -7.70
N GLN A 139 14.79 23.89 -6.73
CA GLN A 139 16.15 24.03 -6.20
C GLN A 139 17.16 23.09 -6.87
N THR A 140 16.69 22.14 -7.68
CA THR A 140 17.56 21.19 -8.40
C THR A 140 18.51 21.90 -9.37
N LEU A 141 19.71 21.33 -9.61
CA LEU A 141 20.67 21.88 -10.56
C LEU A 141 20.06 22.08 -11.97
N PRO A 142 19.29 21.13 -12.53
CA PRO A 142 18.62 21.32 -13.81
C PRO A 142 17.59 22.46 -13.82
N ALA A 143 16.80 22.62 -12.75
CA ALA A 143 15.82 23.70 -12.66
C ALA A 143 16.49 25.08 -12.58
N GLN A 144 17.54 25.20 -11.76
CA GLN A 144 18.34 26.41 -11.63
C GLN A 144 19.06 26.77 -12.95
N LEU A 145 19.54 25.77 -13.70
CA LEU A 145 20.12 25.98 -15.02
C LEU A 145 19.07 26.50 -16.01
N GLU A 146 17.89 25.87 -16.06
CA GLU A 146 16.80 26.29 -16.94
C GLU A 146 16.40 27.74 -16.69
N GLN A 147 16.22 28.13 -15.42
CA GLN A 147 15.87 29.49 -15.04
C GLN A 147 16.93 30.50 -15.53
N ARG A 148 18.22 30.19 -15.36
CA ARG A 148 19.31 31.06 -15.84
C ARG A 148 19.37 31.14 -17.37
N LEU A 149 19.11 30.04 -18.07
CA LEU A 149 19.12 30.01 -19.54
C LEU A 149 17.92 30.72 -20.16
N ARG A 150 16.74 30.65 -19.54
CA ARG A 150 15.55 31.39 -19.99
C ARG A 150 15.75 32.89 -20.03
N GLY A 151 16.62 33.44 -19.17
CA GLY A 151 17.01 34.86 -19.21
C GLY A 151 17.88 35.25 -20.42
N ARG A 152 18.39 34.27 -21.19
CA ARG A 152 19.31 34.49 -22.31
C ARG A 152 18.78 33.94 -23.64
N CYS A 153 18.06 32.83 -23.60
CA CYS A 153 17.55 32.11 -24.76
C CYS A 153 16.07 31.80 -24.52
N ALA A 154 15.19 32.28 -25.42
CA ALA A 154 13.79 31.89 -25.40
C ALA A 154 13.64 30.40 -25.72
N GLY A 155 12.64 29.74 -25.12
CA GLY A 155 12.30 28.36 -25.45
C GLY A 155 13.26 27.28 -24.94
N VAL A 156 14.12 27.58 -23.96
CA VAL A 156 14.97 26.54 -23.33
C VAL A 156 14.17 25.74 -22.31
N ARG A 157 14.33 24.41 -22.38
CA ARG A 157 13.88 23.44 -21.39
C ARG A 157 15.04 22.54 -20.98
N VAL A 158 15.22 22.33 -19.68
CA VAL A 158 16.21 21.38 -19.14
C VAL A 158 15.45 20.21 -18.54
N VAL A 159 15.74 19.01 -19.03
CA VAL A 159 15.10 17.76 -18.61
C VAL A 159 16.00 17.10 -17.58
N ASN A 160 15.49 16.93 -16.35
CA ASN A 160 16.21 16.24 -15.29
C ASN A 160 16.10 14.71 -15.48
N ALA A 161 17.21 14.11 -15.92
CA ALA A 161 17.37 12.67 -16.07
C ALA A 161 18.47 12.14 -15.13
N GLY A 162 18.58 12.73 -13.94
CA GLY A 162 19.41 12.21 -12.86
C GLY A 162 18.76 11.03 -12.15
N LEU A 163 19.58 10.20 -11.52
CA LEU A 163 19.16 9.04 -10.73
C LEU A 163 19.42 9.30 -9.24
N GLY A 164 18.37 9.36 -8.42
CA GLY A 164 18.49 9.41 -6.96
C GLY A 164 18.81 8.04 -6.36
N ASP A 165 19.21 8.04 -5.08
CA ASP A 165 19.47 6.83 -4.28
C ASP A 165 18.20 6.22 -3.65
#